data_AF-R7HQS2-F1
#
_entry.id   AF-R7HQS2-F1
#
_cell.length_a   1.000
_cell.length_b   1.000
_cell.length_c   1.000
_cell.angle_alpha   90.00
_cell.angle_beta   90.00
_cell.angle_gamma   90.00
#
_symmetry.space_group_name_H-M   'P 1'
#
loop_
_entity.id
_entity.type
_entity.pdbx_description
1 polymer ?
#
loop_
_entity_poly.entity_id
_entity_poly.type
_entity_poly.pdbx_seq_one_letter_code
_entity_poly.pdbx_strand_id
1 'polypeptide(L)' 'MALFKVTTKRLLLSGGKRLEAGMTAEVSFNGSTLPFSNSTVKAEIQRQFKMKYNVDFPVGYMNGNELKVEKL' A
#
# COMPACT_ATOMS: atom_id res chain seq x y z
N MET A 1 4.90 10.56 14.12
CA MET A 1 4.60 9.53 13.10
C MET A 1 4.91 10.12 11.75
N ALA A 2 5.62 9.38 10.89
CA ALA A 2 5.83 9.80 9.51
C ALA A 2 4.65 9.31 8.64
N LEU A 3 4.26 10.13 7.68
CA LEU A 3 3.29 9.76 6.66
C LEU A 3 4.04 9.31 5.41
N PHE A 4 3.54 8.25 4.80
CA PHE A 4 4.10 7.70 3.58
C PHE A 4 2.98 7.56 2.56
N LYS A 5 3.20 8.09 1.37
CA LYS A 5 2.36 7.86 0.22
C LYS A 5 2.77 6.57 -0.47
N VAL A 6 1.88 5.60 -0.47
CA VAL A 6 2.06 4.31 -1.15
C VAL A 6 1.27 4.34 -2.45
N THR A 7 1.96 4.19 -3.58
CA THR A 7 1.39 4.27 -4.93
C THR A 7 1.55 2.94 -5.66
N THR A 8 0.47 2.41 -6.26
CA THR A 8 0.55 1.24 -7.13
C THR A 8 1.26 1.58 -8.44
N LYS A 9 2.29 0.82 -8.80
CA LYS A 9 3.05 1.04 -10.04
C LYS A 9 2.38 0.41 -11.26
N ARG A 10 1.60 -0.66 -11.06
CA ARG A 10 0.92 -1.40 -12.12
C ARG A 10 -0.46 -1.86 -11.70
N LEU A 11 -1.25 -2.29 -12.69
CA LEU A 11 -2.56 -2.91 -12.48
C LEU A 11 -2.39 -4.20 -11.67
N LEU A 12 -3.04 -4.28 -10.51
CA LEU A 12 -3.11 -5.50 -9.71
C LEU A 12 -4.53 -6.07 -9.75
N LEU A 13 -4.63 -7.35 -10.07
CA LEU A 13 -5.89 -8.09 -10.04
C LEU A 13 -5.93 -8.88 -8.73
N SER A 14 -6.89 -8.58 -7.86
CA SER A 14 -7.05 -9.29 -6.59
C SER A 14 -8.51 -9.52 -6.25
N GLY A 15 -8.89 -10.79 -6.06
CA GLY A 15 -10.22 -11.16 -5.54
C GLY A 15 -11.40 -10.61 -6.35
N GLY A 16 -11.24 -10.43 -7.67
CA GLY A 16 -12.27 -9.85 -8.54
C GLY A 16 -12.28 -8.31 -8.58
N LYS A 17 -11.39 -7.64 -7.84
CA LYS A 17 -11.21 -6.18 -7.86
C LYS A 17 -9.90 -5.79 -8.56
N ARG A 18 -9.95 -4.64 -9.25
CA ARG A 18 -8.83 -4.05 -9.99
C ARG A 18 -8.24 -2.89 -9.20
N LEU A 19 -6.95 -2.97 -8.88
CA LEU A 19 -6.15 -1.86 -8.38
C LEU A 19 -5.42 -1.27 -9.57
N GLU A 20 -5.90 -0.14 -10.06
CA GLU A 20 -5.29 0.54 -11.21
C GLU A 20 -3.89 1.07 -10.86
N ALA A 21 -3.04 1.21 -11.88
CA ALA A 21 -1.76 1.89 -11.72
C ALA A 21 -2.00 3.37 -11.33
N GLY A 22 -1.22 3.86 -10.37
CA GLY A 22 -1.33 5.23 -9.86
C GLY A 22 -2.33 5.42 -8.72
N MET A 23 -3.00 4.38 -8.23
CA MET A 23 -3.79 4.47 -7.00
C MET A 23 -2.87 4.74 -5.81
N THR A 24 -3.29 5.63 -4.90
CA THR A 24 -2.44 6.10 -3.80
C THR A 24 -3.15 6.02 -2.47
N ALA A 25 -2.45 5.54 -1.44
CA ALA A 25 -2.93 5.53 -0.07
C ALA A 25 -1.87 6.13 0.85
N GLU A 26 -2.35 6.81 1.89
CA GLU A 26 -1.48 7.39 2.92
C GLU A 26 -1.38 6.41 4.08
N VAL A 27 -0.16 6.05 4.43
CA VAL A 27 0.15 5.07 5.47
C VAL A 27 0.99 5.76 6.52
N SER A 28 0.51 5.73 7.76
CA SER A 28 1.24 6.30 8.88
C SER A 28 2.11 5.22 9.52
N PHE A 29 3.41 5.47 9.62
CA PHE A 29 4.34 4.54 10.28
C PHE A 29 5.37 5.30 11.12
N ASN A 30 5.71 4.75 12.29
CA ASN A 30 6.69 5.35 13.18
C ASN A 30 8.09 4.88 12.83
N GLY A 31 8.64 5.41 11.73
CA GLY A 31 9.97 5.09 11.25
C GLY A 31 10.44 6.03 10.14
N SER A 32 11.72 5.93 9.78
CA SER A 32 12.30 6.72 8.68
C SER A 32 11.93 6.20 7.30
N THR A 33 11.64 4.90 7.20
CA THR A 33 11.25 4.19 5.98
C THR A 33 10.04 3.30 6.26
N LEU A 34 9.37 2.86 5.20
CA LEU A 34 8.20 1.97 5.28
C LEU A 34 8.61 0.54 4.91
N PRO A 35 8.96 -0.33 5.88
CA PRO A 35 9.43 -1.68 5.61
C PRO A 35 8.27 -2.59 5.20
N PHE A 36 8.29 -3.05 3.96
CA PHE A 36 7.32 -4.04 3.48
C PHE A 36 7.43 -5.41 4.15
N SER A 37 8.55 -5.73 4.81
CA SER A 37 8.70 -6.96 5.59
C SER A 37 7.92 -6.94 6.90
N ASN A 38 7.49 -5.76 7.37
CA ASN A 38 6.78 -5.62 8.63
C ASN A 38 5.27 -5.89 8.46
N SER A 39 4.75 -6.88 9.20
CA SER A 39 3.33 -7.26 9.16
C SER A 39 2.38 -6.12 9.54
N THR A 40 2.77 -5.24 10.46
CA THR A 40 1.96 -4.09 10.87
C THR A 40 1.83 -3.07 9.74
N VAL A 41 2.91 -2.84 8.99
CA VAL A 41 2.90 -1.96 7.82
C VAL A 41 2.00 -2.53 6.72
N LYS A 42 2.10 -3.83 6.44
CA LYS A 42 1.24 -4.51 5.48
C LYS A 42 -0.25 -4.38 5.87
N ALA A 43 -0.58 -4.61 7.13
CA ALA A 43 -1.95 -4.48 7.63
C ALA A 43 -2.48 -3.04 7.47
N GLU A 44 -1.65 -2.03 7.76
CA GLU A 44 -2.07 -0.64 7.58
C GLU A 44 -2.24 -0.26 6.10
N ILE A 45 -1.36 -0.72 5.21
CA ILE A 45 -1.58 -0.56 3.75
C ILE A 45 -2.93 -1.15 3.35
N GLN A 46 -3.23 -2.39 3.77
CA GLN A 46 -4.53 -3.02 3.46
C GLN A 46 -5.70 -2.20 3.98
N ARG A 47 -5.61 -1.74 5.23
CA ARG A 47 -6.65 -0.94 5.85
C ARG A 47 -6.90 0.35 5.07
N GLN A 48 -5.84 1.07 4.69
CA GLN A 48 -5.95 2.34 3.99
C GLN A 48 -6.52 2.17 2.57
N PHE A 49 -6.08 1.14 1.82
CA PHE A 49 -6.67 0.82 0.52
C PHE A 49 -8.12 0.35 0.63
N LYS A 50 -8.46 -0.41 1.67
CA LYS A 50 -9.84 -0.83 1.94
C LYS A 50 -10.75 0.34 2.32
N MET A 51 -10.28 1.28 3.14
CA MET A 51 -11.06 2.45 3.52
C MET A 51 -11.23 3.43 2.36
N LYS A 52 -10.18 3.65 1.56
CA LYS A 52 -10.18 4.64 0.47
C LYS A 52 -10.83 4.15 -0.81
N TYR A 53 -10.62 2.88 -1.16
CA TYR A 53 -11.04 2.30 -2.44
C TYR A 53 -11.97 1.09 -2.29
N ASN A 54 -12.27 0.65 -1.06
CA ASN A 54 -13.00 -0.59 -0.81
C ASN A 54 -12.37 -1.80 -1.51
N VAL A 55 -11.04 -1.86 -1.57
CA VAL A 55 -10.29 -2.98 -2.15
C VAL A 55 -9.43 -3.66 -1.08
N ASP A 56 -9.53 -4.98 -1.00
CA ASP A 56 -8.62 -5.80 -0.20
C ASP A 56 -7.28 -5.96 -0.96
N PHE A 57 -6.25 -5.22 -0.54
CA PHE A 57 -4.95 -5.24 -1.19
C PHE A 57 -4.22 -6.56 -0.91
N PRO A 58 -3.75 -7.30 -1.94
CA PRO A 58 -3.10 -8.59 -1.75
C PRO A 58 -1.68 -8.47 -1.19
N VAL A 59 -1.41 -9.19 -0.10
CA VAL A 59 -0.11 -9.14 0.61
C VAL A 59 1.08 -9.53 -0.26
N GLY A 60 0.90 -10.46 -1.21
CA GLY A 60 1.96 -10.88 -2.13
C GLY A 60 2.48 -9.75 -3.04
N TYR A 61 1.67 -8.72 -3.25
CA TYR A 61 2.03 -7.56 -4.07
C TYR A 61 2.46 -6.34 -3.23
N MET A 62 2.57 -6.48 -1.91
CA MET A 62 3.10 -5.40 -1.06
C MET A 62 4.62 -5.45 -1.02
N ASN A 63 5.26 -5.02 -2.10
CA ASN A 63 6.71 -5.00 -2.21
C ASN A 63 7.17 -3.83 -3.10
N GLY A 64 8.47 -3.54 -3.10
CA GLY A 64 9.04 -2.41 -3.84
C GLY A 64 8.95 -2.51 -5.37
N ASN A 65 8.67 -3.68 -5.94
CA ASN A 65 8.46 -3.83 -7.38
C ASN A 65 7.06 -3.34 -7.80
N GLU A 66 6.08 -3.53 -6.93
CA GLU A 66 4.66 -3.22 -7.18
C GLU A 66 4.25 -1.86 -6.66
N LEU A 67 4.88 -1.43 -5.57
CA LEU A 67 4.53 -0.23 -4.84
C LEU A 67 5.69 0.76 -4.85
N LYS A 68 5.36 2.02 -5.11
CA LYS A 68 6.25 3.16 -4.88
C LYS A 68 5.89 3.75 -3.52
N VAL A 69 6.89 4.01 -2.68
CA VAL A 69 6.72 4.67 -1.39
C VAL A 69 7.42 6.01 -1.43
N GLU A 70 6.72 7.06 -1.05
CA GLU A 70 7.26 8.41 -0.92
C GLU A 70 6.94 8.91 0.49
N LYS A 71 7.95 9.40 1.21
CA LYS A 71 7.76 10.00 2.52
C LYS A 71 7.19 11.41 2.35
N LEU A 72 6.14 11.73 3.10
CA LEU A 72 5.50 13.06 3.16
C LEU A 72 6.00 13.83 4.38
#